data_AF-A0A016UT01-F1
#
_entry.id   AF-A0A016UT01-F1
#
_cell.length_a   1.000
_cell.length_b   1.000
_cell.length_c   1.000
_cell.angle_alpha   90.00
_cell.angle_beta   90.00
_cell.angle_gamma   90.00
#
_symmetry.space_group_name_H-M   'P 1'
#
loop_
_entity.id
_entity.type
_entity.pdbx_description
1 polymer ?
#
loop_
_entity_poly.entity_id
_entity_poly.type
_entity_poly.pdbx_seq_one_letter_code
_entity_poly.pdbx_strand_id
1 'polypeptide(L)'
;MEYLEIFAEGRGTAFSSGDYWADHRRFSLRTLRNFGLGSNVVEERIMDEFNYHFSKLEKTMINGQVKVNAGKFFDILTGSVINRMIFSERFTDENAEEFFRLKREIDDTFVRLNAFDFALEKWTMNLPLIKQRWKTMTAPQEKLVNFIDKRVAQRKQDIATGKHHIEEDGHDFVDAYILKVESDRKEGVDSSRMYKEDGLIYDAFDLWIAGHETTSLTMLWGFSYLIQNPDVSVFEKWIGRN
;
A
#
# COMPACT_ATOMS: atom_id res chain seq x y z
N MET A 1 -16.68 0.64 9.85
CA MET A 1 -15.54 -0.27 9.58
C MET A 1 -16.02 -1.67 9.24
N GLU A 2 -17.21 -2.09 9.71
CA GLU A 2 -17.83 -3.38 9.35
C GLU A 2 -17.92 -3.64 7.83
N TYR A 3 -18.11 -2.59 7.03
CA TYR A 3 -18.02 -2.65 5.56
C TYR A 3 -16.69 -3.28 5.06
N LEU A 4 -15.54 -2.88 5.60
CA LEU A 4 -14.25 -3.41 5.14
C LEU A 4 -13.96 -4.80 5.72
N GLU A 5 -14.42 -5.06 6.94
CA GLU A 5 -14.33 -6.39 7.56
C GLU A 5 -15.13 -7.44 6.78
N ILE A 6 -16.34 -7.10 6.32
CA ILE A 6 -17.16 -8.03 5.53
C ILE A 6 -16.55 -8.24 4.14
N PHE A 7 -15.99 -7.20 3.53
CA PHE A 7 -15.27 -7.32 2.26
C PHE A 7 -14.07 -8.27 2.38
N ALA A 8 -13.24 -8.09 3.41
CA ALA A 8 -12.07 -8.94 3.65
C ALA A 8 -12.40 -10.32 4.24
N GLU A 9 -13.68 -10.55 4.58
CA GLU A 9 -14.18 -11.71 5.31
C GLU A 9 -13.38 -12.00 6.60
N GLY A 10 -12.95 -10.94 7.30
CA GLY A 10 -12.15 -11.03 8.52
C GLY A 10 -10.67 -11.37 8.31
N ARG A 11 -10.13 -11.21 7.10
CA ARG A 11 -8.70 -11.37 6.80
C ARG A 11 -7.96 -10.03 6.79
N GLY A 12 -6.63 -10.09 6.67
CA GLY A 12 -5.76 -8.92 6.68
C GLY A 12 -5.42 -8.44 8.09
N THR A 13 -4.63 -7.39 8.19
CA THR A 13 -4.14 -6.83 9.47
C THR A 13 -5.01 -5.68 9.98
N ALA A 14 -5.71 -4.97 9.11
CA ALA A 14 -6.47 -3.77 9.46
C ALA A 14 -7.92 -4.05 9.90
N PHE A 15 -8.56 -5.07 9.31
CA PHE A 15 -10.00 -5.32 9.50
C PHE A 15 -10.33 -6.71 10.08
N SER A 16 -9.31 -7.48 10.49
CA SER A 16 -9.51 -8.74 11.21
C SER A 16 -9.61 -8.53 12.72
N SER A 17 -10.00 -9.59 13.44
CA SER A 17 -10.11 -9.58 14.91
C SER A 17 -9.59 -10.87 15.56
N GLY A 18 -9.47 -10.85 16.89
CA GLY A 18 -9.05 -12.01 17.69
C GLY A 18 -7.60 -12.44 17.47
N ASP A 19 -7.35 -13.73 17.61
CA ASP A 19 -6.01 -14.31 17.49
C ASP A 19 -5.40 -14.13 16.10
N TYR A 20 -6.23 -14.19 15.04
CA TYR A 20 -5.81 -13.95 13.66
C TYR A 20 -5.20 -12.55 13.51
N TRP A 21 -5.92 -11.52 13.98
CA TRP A 21 -5.44 -10.14 13.96
C TRP A 21 -4.14 -9.97 14.76
N ALA A 22 -4.08 -10.57 15.96
CA ALA A 22 -2.92 -10.43 16.84
C ALA A 22 -1.66 -10.98 16.18
N ASP A 23 -1.75 -12.13 15.51
CA ASP A 23 -0.64 -12.77 14.83
C ASP A 23 -0.24 -12.03 13.56
N HIS A 24 -1.20 -11.69 12.69
CA HIS A 24 -0.93 -10.92 11.47
C HIS A 24 -0.34 -9.54 11.77
N ARG A 25 -0.83 -8.84 12.79
CA ARG A 25 -0.26 -7.57 13.25
C ARG A 25 1.17 -7.73 13.75
N ARG A 26 1.46 -8.76 14.56
CA ARG A 26 2.81 -9.03 15.06
C ARG A 26 3.76 -9.35 13.92
N PHE A 27 3.33 -10.20 12.99
CA PHE A 27 4.07 -10.51 11.78
C PHE A 27 4.38 -9.24 11.00
N SER A 28 3.35 -8.44 10.65
CA SER A 28 3.52 -7.23 9.87
C SER A 28 4.45 -6.22 10.52
N LEU A 29 4.32 -5.97 11.82
CA LEU A 29 5.20 -5.05 12.54
C LEU A 29 6.65 -5.55 12.58
N ARG A 30 6.86 -6.85 12.82
CA ARG A 30 8.20 -7.44 12.84
C ARG A 30 8.85 -7.35 11.45
N THR A 31 8.12 -7.73 10.42
CA THR A 31 8.58 -7.71 9.03
C THR A 31 8.94 -6.29 8.58
N LEU A 32 8.06 -5.31 8.82
CA LEU A 32 8.35 -3.91 8.49
C LEU A 32 9.59 -3.39 9.23
N ARG A 33 9.76 -3.75 10.51
CA ARG A 33 10.94 -3.37 11.31
C ARG A 33 12.22 -4.01 10.77
N ASN A 34 12.17 -5.28 10.36
CA ASN A 34 13.30 -5.98 9.73
C ASN A 34 13.71 -5.30 8.42
N PHE A 35 12.76 -4.80 7.64
CA PHE A 35 13.03 -4.02 6.43
C PHE A 35 13.40 -2.56 6.68
N GLY A 36 13.69 -2.22 7.93
CA GLY A 36 14.25 -0.93 8.30
C GLY A 36 13.24 0.12 8.72
N LEU A 37 11.98 -0.23 8.96
CA LEU A 37 11.03 0.73 9.52
C LEU A 37 11.52 1.18 10.90
N GLY A 38 11.82 2.48 11.01
CA GLY A 38 12.44 3.08 12.19
C GLY A 38 13.97 3.01 12.23
N SER A 39 14.62 2.68 11.11
CA SER A 39 16.08 2.77 10.92
C SER A 39 16.42 3.52 9.62
N ASN A 40 17.72 3.77 9.40
CA ASN A 40 18.22 4.48 8.21
C ASN A 40 17.98 3.71 6.90
N VAL A 41 17.67 2.41 6.95
CA VAL A 41 17.43 1.59 5.73
C VAL A 41 16.15 2.03 5.00
N VAL A 42 15.08 2.36 5.73
CA VAL A 42 13.87 2.92 5.10
C VAL A 42 14.11 4.33 4.59
N GLU A 43 14.93 5.12 5.27
CA GLU A 43 15.35 6.44 4.79
C GLU A 43 16.06 6.33 3.42
N GLU A 44 17.00 5.40 3.28
CA GLU A 44 17.67 5.14 1.99
C GLU A 44 16.65 4.75 0.90
N ARG A 45 15.70 3.85 1.20
CA ARG A 45 14.63 3.48 0.25
C ARG A 45 13.77 4.67 -0.16
N ILE A 46 13.43 5.56 0.79
CA ILE A 46 12.67 6.79 0.53
C ILE A 46 13.49 7.76 -0.34
N MET A 47 14.76 7.97 0.01
CA MET A 47 15.66 8.87 -0.72
C MET A 47 15.94 8.37 -2.13
N ASP A 48 16.02 7.06 -2.35
CA ASP A 48 16.12 6.46 -3.68
C ASP A 48 14.90 6.79 -4.56
N GLU A 49 13.69 6.66 -4.02
CA GLU A 49 12.46 7.01 -4.75
C GLU A 49 12.37 8.51 -4.99
N PHE A 50 12.71 9.31 -3.98
CA PHE A 50 12.79 10.75 -4.10
C PHE A 50 13.73 11.14 -5.25
N ASN A 51 14.97 10.67 -5.23
CA ASN A 51 15.98 10.99 -6.24
C ASN A 51 15.55 10.51 -7.64
N TYR A 52 14.95 9.32 -7.74
CA TYR A 52 14.43 8.80 -9.01
C TYR A 52 13.34 9.71 -9.62
N HIS A 53 12.33 10.07 -8.84
CA HIS A 53 11.20 10.88 -9.32
C HIS A 53 11.60 12.35 -9.55
N PHE A 54 12.45 12.93 -8.70
CA PHE A 54 12.97 14.30 -8.90
C PHE A 54 13.90 14.40 -10.12
N SER A 55 14.76 13.40 -10.35
CA SER A 55 15.60 13.37 -11.56
C SER A 55 14.78 13.37 -12.85
N LYS A 56 13.58 12.77 -12.81
CA LYS A 56 12.63 12.83 -13.94
C LYS A 56 12.04 14.23 -14.11
N LEU A 57 11.66 14.89 -13.01
CA LEU A 57 11.15 16.25 -13.05
C LEU A 57 12.20 17.23 -13.59
N GLU A 58 13.44 17.14 -13.13
CA GLU A 58 14.56 18.00 -13.57
C GLU A 58 14.78 17.92 -15.07
N LYS A 59 14.69 16.73 -15.67
CA LYS A 59 14.79 16.53 -17.12
C LYS A 59 13.68 17.23 -17.91
N THR A 60 12.55 17.54 -17.28
CA THR A 60 11.41 18.24 -17.92
C THR A 60 11.39 19.74 -17.64
N MET A 61 12.36 20.26 -16.88
CA MET A 61 12.43 21.68 -16.56
C MET A 61 12.79 22.50 -17.79
N ILE A 62 12.13 23.64 -17.94
CA ILE A 62 12.44 24.66 -18.93
C ILE A 62 12.82 25.92 -18.16
N ASN A 63 14.03 26.43 -18.39
CA ASN A 63 14.59 27.57 -17.66
C ASN A 63 14.58 27.38 -16.13
N GLY A 64 14.86 26.16 -15.66
CA GLY A 64 14.85 25.83 -14.22
C GLY A 64 13.45 25.77 -13.59
N GLN A 65 12.38 25.78 -14.40
CA GLN A 65 11.01 25.73 -13.92
C GLN A 65 10.26 24.54 -14.55
N VAL A 66 9.35 23.95 -13.77
CA VAL A 66 8.46 22.89 -14.25
C VAL A 66 7.08 23.07 -13.61
N LYS A 67 6.03 22.84 -14.41
CA LYS A 67 4.66 22.75 -13.89
C LYS A 67 4.34 21.31 -13.59
N VAL A 68 4.06 21.02 -12.32
CA VAL A 68 3.76 19.67 -11.84
C VAL A 68 2.36 19.60 -11.27
N ASN A 69 1.71 18.45 -11.42
CA ASN A 69 0.56 18.11 -10.59
C ASN A 69 1.10 17.50 -9.29
N ALA A 70 1.09 18.27 -8.20
CA ALA A 70 1.64 17.84 -6.91
C ALA A 70 0.97 16.58 -6.36
N GLY A 71 -0.35 16.41 -6.55
CA GLY A 71 -1.08 15.21 -6.13
C GLY A 71 -0.52 13.96 -6.80
N LYS A 72 -0.50 13.95 -8.14
CA LYS A 72 0.06 12.83 -8.91
C LYS A 72 1.52 12.53 -8.56
N PHE A 73 2.30 13.57 -8.27
CA PHE A 73 3.70 13.43 -7.88
C PHE A 73 3.86 12.73 -6.52
N PHE A 74 3.12 13.17 -5.49
CA PHE A 74 3.18 12.53 -4.18
C PHE A 74 2.55 11.14 -4.18
N ASP A 75 1.51 10.90 -4.99
CA ASP A 75 0.92 9.57 -5.18
C ASP A 75 1.95 8.57 -5.70
N ILE A 76 2.62 8.87 -6.81
CA ILE A 76 3.58 7.94 -7.40
C ILE A 76 4.82 7.75 -6.52
N LEU A 77 5.25 8.80 -5.82
CA LEU A 77 6.38 8.75 -4.90
C LEU A 77 6.08 7.82 -3.72
N THR A 78 4.99 8.09 -2.99
CA THR A 78 4.60 7.30 -1.82
C THR A 78 4.17 5.89 -2.21
N GLY A 79 3.44 5.74 -3.32
CA GLY A 79 3.05 4.46 -3.89
C GLY A 79 4.26 3.60 -4.23
N SER A 80 5.32 4.18 -4.80
CA SER A 80 6.55 3.43 -5.13
C SER A 80 7.30 2.98 -3.87
N VAL A 81 7.35 3.80 -2.82
CA VAL A 81 7.94 3.39 -1.52
C VAL A 81 7.19 2.19 -0.94
N ILE A 82 5.87 2.26 -0.86
CA ILE A 82 5.04 1.17 -0.31
C ILE A 82 5.11 -0.08 -1.20
N ASN A 83 5.07 0.08 -2.52
CA ASN A 83 5.16 -1.04 -3.45
C ASN A 83 6.52 -1.74 -3.38
N ARG A 84 7.61 -1.01 -3.12
CA ARG A 84 8.92 -1.62 -2.83
C ARG A 84 8.95 -2.36 -1.50
N MET A 85 8.25 -1.88 -0.48
CA MET A 85 8.17 -2.58 0.80
C MET A 85 7.39 -3.90 0.69
N ILE A 86 6.39 -3.96 -0.19
CA ILE A 86 5.53 -5.14 -0.36
C ILE A 86 6.09 -6.13 -1.40
N PHE A 87 6.57 -5.62 -2.54
CA PHE A 87 6.94 -6.42 -3.71
C PHE A 87 8.35 -6.16 -4.25
N SER A 88 9.20 -5.35 -3.58
CA SER A 88 10.51 -4.92 -4.09
C SER A 88 10.48 -4.27 -5.48
N GLU A 89 9.31 -3.78 -5.91
CA GLU A 89 9.10 -3.19 -7.23
C GLU A 89 8.72 -1.72 -7.10
N ARG A 90 9.23 -0.87 -7.99
CA ARG A 90 8.82 0.54 -8.10
C ARG A 90 7.86 0.76 -9.26
N PHE A 91 7.11 1.86 -9.20
CA PHE A 91 6.34 2.29 -10.35
C PHE A 91 7.22 3.10 -11.34
N THR A 92 7.28 2.61 -12.58
CA THR A 92 7.91 3.25 -13.74
C THR A 92 6.83 3.79 -14.68
N ASP A 93 7.22 4.46 -15.77
CA ASP A 93 6.23 4.99 -16.73
C ASP A 93 5.36 3.90 -17.35
N GLU A 94 5.85 2.66 -17.40
CA GLU A 94 5.16 1.50 -17.99
C GLU A 94 4.02 0.97 -17.12
N ASN A 95 4.16 1.03 -15.79
CA ASN A 95 3.19 0.47 -14.85
C ASN A 95 2.46 1.54 -14.01
N ALA A 96 2.88 2.82 -14.11
CA ALA A 96 2.25 3.93 -13.41
C ALA A 96 0.79 4.15 -13.82
N GLU A 97 0.43 3.87 -15.08
CA GLU A 97 -0.96 4.04 -15.54
C GLU A 97 -1.91 3.09 -14.80
N GLU A 98 -1.52 1.82 -14.62
CA GLU A 98 -2.31 0.85 -13.86
C GLU A 98 -2.46 1.28 -12.39
N PHE A 99 -1.38 1.75 -11.78
CA PHE A 99 -1.38 2.32 -10.44
C PHE A 99 -2.38 3.48 -10.31
N PHE A 100 -2.29 4.49 -11.19
CA PHE A 100 -3.18 5.65 -11.14
C PHE A 100 -4.63 5.30 -11.43
N ARG A 101 -4.89 4.28 -12.26
CA ARG A 101 -6.24 3.76 -12.49
C ARG A 101 -6.80 3.14 -11.21
N LEU A 102 -6.05 2.24 -10.57
CA LEU A 102 -6.46 1.60 -9.31
C LEU A 102 -6.70 2.62 -8.21
N LYS A 103 -5.76 3.56 -8.02
CA LYS A 103 -5.90 4.66 -7.06
C LYS A 103 -7.20 5.43 -7.30
N ARG A 104 -7.44 5.92 -8.52
CA ARG A 104 -8.64 6.71 -8.82
C ARG A 104 -9.93 5.99 -8.48
N GLU A 105 -10.02 4.70 -8.78
CA GLU A 105 -11.21 3.92 -8.47
C GLU A 105 -11.42 3.74 -6.95
N ILE A 106 -10.34 3.63 -6.18
CA ILE A 106 -10.37 3.61 -4.71
C ILE A 106 -10.75 4.99 -4.15
N ASP A 107 -10.14 6.08 -4.61
CA ASP A 107 -10.44 7.45 -4.19
C ASP A 107 -11.91 7.79 -4.43
N ASP A 108 -12.41 7.44 -5.61
CA ASP A 108 -13.82 7.61 -5.97
C ASP A 108 -14.75 6.87 -4.99
N THR A 109 -14.28 5.77 -4.40
CA THR A 109 -15.03 5.03 -3.38
C THR A 109 -15.08 5.79 -2.07
N PHE A 110 -13.95 6.38 -1.65
CA PHE A 110 -13.92 7.25 -0.47
C PHE A 110 -14.82 8.47 -0.61
N VAL A 111 -14.89 9.07 -1.81
CA VAL A 111 -15.78 10.21 -2.09
C VAL A 111 -17.26 9.81 -2.07
N ARG A 112 -17.61 8.59 -2.47
CA ARG A 112 -19.00 8.08 -2.49
C ARG A 112 -19.50 7.57 -1.14
N LEU A 113 -18.60 7.27 -0.20
CA LEU A 113 -18.95 6.85 1.16
C LEU A 113 -19.75 7.96 1.85
N ASN A 114 -20.83 7.57 2.52
CA ASN A 114 -21.64 8.48 3.33
C ASN A 114 -22.18 7.76 4.57
N ALA A 115 -22.89 8.50 5.44
CA ALA A 115 -23.39 8.00 6.71
C ALA A 115 -24.26 6.72 6.58
N PHE A 116 -24.95 6.53 5.45
CA PHE A 116 -25.74 5.32 5.21
C PHE A 116 -24.86 4.07 5.19
N ASP A 117 -23.68 4.13 4.56
CA ASP A 117 -22.78 2.98 4.45
C ASP A 117 -22.26 2.50 5.80
N PHE A 118 -22.08 3.43 6.74
CA PHE A 118 -21.64 3.12 8.10
C PHE A 118 -22.75 2.53 8.98
N ALA A 119 -24.02 2.70 8.59
CA ALA A 119 -25.17 2.15 9.29
C ALA A 119 -25.59 0.77 8.76
N LEU A 120 -24.88 0.24 7.75
CA LEU A 120 -25.17 -1.07 7.17
C LEU A 120 -24.55 -2.20 8.01
N GLU A 121 -25.40 -3.10 8.45
CA GLU A 121 -25.03 -4.33 9.17
C GLU A 121 -24.97 -5.52 8.21
N LYS A 122 -24.21 -6.57 8.54
CA LYS A 122 -24.05 -7.77 7.70
C LYS A 122 -25.34 -8.39 7.18
N TRP A 123 -26.42 -8.38 7.98
CA TRP A 123 -27.72 -8.96 7.58
C TRP A 123 -28.41 -8.17 6.46
N THR A 124 -28.10 -6.88 6.31
CA THR A 124 -28.74 -5.99 5.32
C THR A 124 -28.24 -6.22 3.90
N MET A 125 -27.12 -6.93 3.73
CA MET A 125 -26.42 -7.11 2.46
C MET A 125 -27.20 -7.88 1.40
N ASN A 126 -28.20 -8.66 1.81
CA ASN A 126 -29.04 -9.43 0.90
C ASN A 126 -30.21 -8.61 0.32
N LEU A 127 -30.44 -7.39 0.82
CA LEU A 127 -31.49 -6.51 0.29
C LEU A 127 -31.10 -5.97 -1.09
N PRO A 128 -31.98 -5.99 -2.11
CA PRO A 128 -31.59 -5.73 -3.51
C PRO A 128 -30.82 -4.41 -3.74
N LEU A 129 -31.29 -3.30 -3.17
CA LEU A 129 -30.65 -1.99 -3.32
C LEU A 129 -29.31 -1.90 -2.58
N ILE A 130 -29.21 -2.54 -1.41
CA ILE A 130 -27.99 -2.57 -0.61
C ILE A 130 -26.96 -3.47 -1.27
N LYS A 131 -27.38 -4.61 -1.82
CA LYS A 131 -26.53 -5.52 -2.59
C LYS A 131 -25.93 -4.84 -3.83
N GLN A 132 -26.75 -4.05 -4.55
CA GLN A 132 -26.25 -3.28 -5.70
C GLN A 132 -25.23 -2.24 -5.25
N ARG A 133 -25.55 -1.46 -4.20
CA ARG A 133 -24.63 -0.47 -3.64
C ARG A 133 -23.33 -1.12 -3.17
N TRP A 134 -23.42 -2.24 -2.45
CA TRP A 134 -22.29 -3.04 -2.00
C TRP A 134 -21.39 -3.43 -3.16
N LYS A 135 -21.94 -4.06 -4.20
CA LYS A 135 -21.17 -4.46 -5.39
C LYS A 135 -20.48 -3.27 -6.06
N THR A 136 -21.15 -2.12 -6.15
CA THR A 136 -20.54 -0.90 -6.69
C THR A 136 -19.41 -0.39 -5.81
N MET A 137 -19.56 -0.48 -4.48
CA MET A 137 -18.58 0.00 -3.53
C MET A 137 -17.40 -0.94 -3.36
N THR A 138 -17.54 -2.27 -3.55
CA THR A 138 -16.46 -3.26 -3.40
C THR A 138 -15.69 -3.53 -4.69
N ALA A 139 -16.28 -3.27 -5.86
CA ALA A 139 -15.64 -3.57 -7.14
C ALA A 139 -14.23 -2.95 -7.31
N PRO A 140 -13.96 -1.70 -6.86
CA PRO A 140 -12.60 -1.15 -6.88
C PRO A 140 -11.60 -1.91 -6.01
N GLN A 141 -12.02 -2.34 -4.82
CA GLN A 141 -11.21 -3.11 -3.88
C GLN A 141 -10.95 -4.51 -4.44
N GLU A 142 -11.95 -5.13 -5.07
CA GLU A 142 -11.78 -6.41 -5.79
C GLU A 142 -10.74 -6.28 -6.91
N LYS A 143 -10.71 -5.16 -7.65
CA LYS A 143 -9.67 -4.92 -8.66
C LYS A 143 -8.28 -4.77 -8.04
N LEU A 144 -8.16 -4.11 -6.88
CA LEU A 144 -6.88 -4.00 -6.17
C LEU A 144 -6.43 -5.36 -5.62
N VAL A 145 -7.34 -6.14 -5.03
CA VAL A 145 -7.10 -7.52 -4.60
C VAL A 145 -6.62 -8.38 -5.78
N ASN A 146 -7.27 -8.29 -6.94
CA ASN A 146 -6.85 -9.00 -8.16
C ASN A 146 -5.49 -8.53 -8.68
N PHE A 147 -5.15 -7.24 -8.53
CA PHE A 147 -3.82 -6.74 -8.87
C PHE A 147 -2.75 -7.36 -7.96
N ILE A 148 -3.00 -7.37 -6.65
CA ILE A 148 -2.09 -7.98 -5.65
C ILE A 148 -1.95 -9.48 -5.88
N ASP A 149 -3.05 -10.19 -6.09
CA ASP A 149 -3.07 -11.62 -6.38
C ASP A 149 -2.20 -11.97 -7.60
N LYS A 150 -2.33 -11.22 -8.70
CA LYS A 150 -1.46 -11.39 -9.87
C LYS A 150 0.02 -11.18 -9.55
N ARG A 151 0.35 -10.22 -8.69
CA ARG A 151 1.74 -9.96 -8.27
C ARG A 151 2.28 -11.09 -7.39
N VAL A 152 1.48 -11.60 -6.46
CA VAL A 152 1.83 -12.77 -5.64
C VAL A 152 2.01 -14.01 -6.52
N ALA A 153 1.11 -14.24 -7.48
CA ALA A 153 1.23 -15.34 -8.43
C ALA A 153 2.50 -15.23 -9.29
N GLN A 154 2.82 -14.04 -9.80
CA GLN A 154 4.05 -13.79 -10.54
C GLN A 154 5.29 -14.04 -9.67
N ARG A 155 5.30 -13.58 -8.42
CA ARG A 155 6.39 -13.82 -7.47
C ARG A 155 6.61 -15.32 -7.26
N LYS A 156 5.55 -16.10 -7.05
CA LYS A 156 5.63 -17.56 -6.90
C LYS A 156 6.19 -18.24 -8.16
N GLN A 157 5.80 -17.78 -9.35
CA GLN A 157 6.36 -18.27 -10.61
C GLN A 157 7.85 -17.92 -10.74
N ASP A 158 8.24 -16.70 -10.39
CA ASP A 158 9.64 -16.25 -10.43
C ASP A 158 10.52 -17.06 -9.46
N ILE A 159 10.00 -17.41 -8.27
CA ILE A 159 10.66 -18.33 -7.34
C ILE A 159 10.79 -19.73 -7.95
N ALA A 160 9.70 -20.29 -8.49
CA ALA A 160 9.69 -21.64 -9.05
C ALA A 160 10.63 -21.81 -10.26
N THR A 161 10.83 -20.74 -11.04
CA THR A 161 11.74 -20.71 -12.19
C THR A 161 13.18 -20.32 -11.83
N GLY A 162 13.44 -19.97 -10.56
CA GLY A 162 14.75 -19.51 -10.10
C GLY A 162 15.12 -18.09 -10.56
N LYS A 163 14.16 -17.30 -11.06
CA LYS A 163 14.36 -15.89 -11.40
C LYS A 163 14.38 -15.00 -10.15
N HIS A 164 13.70 -15.41 -9.09
CA HIS A 164 13.72 -14.75 -7.78
C HIS A 164 14.22 -15.72 -6.72
N HIS A 165 15.16 -15.28 -5.90
CA HIS A 165 15.68 -16.04 -4.78
C HIS A 165 15.31 -15.34 -3.48
N ILE A 166 14.81 -16.10 -2.51
CA ILE A 166 14.49 -15.58 -1.19
C ILE A 166 15.71 -15.80 -0.27
N GLU A 167 16.27 -14.71 0.26
CA GLU A 167 17.35 -14.73 1.28
C GLU A 167 16.78 -14.95 2.69
N GLU A 168 17.63 -15.03 3.72
CA GLU A 168 17.24 -15.48 5.09
C GLU A 168 16.02 -14.77 5.69
N ASP A 169 15.90 -13.45 5.52
CA ASP A 169 14.79 -12.65 6.05
C ASP A 169 13.78 -12.20 4.96
N GLY A 170 14.01 -12.59 3.70
CA GLY A 170 13.29 -12.06 2.54
C GLY A 170 13.65 -10.60 2.20
N HIS A 171 13.31 -10.15 0.99
CA HIS A 171 13.60 -8.78 0.54
C HIS A 171 12.46 -7.79 0.80
N ASP A 172 11.25 -8.33 0.87
CA ASP A 172 9.99 -7.62 1.00
C ASP A 172 8.94 -8.45 1.76
N PHE A 173 7.78 -7.84 1.97
CA PHE A 173 6.70 -8.43 2.75
C PHE A 173 6.23 -9.77 2.20
N VAL A 174 6.13 -9.91 0.88
CA VAL A 174 5.69 -11.16 0.24
C VAL A 174 6.70 -12.28 0.49
N ASP A 175 8.00 -12.00 0.34
CA ASP A 175 9.05 -12.99 0.64
C ASP A 175 9.00 -13.45 2.10
N ALA A 176 8.92 -12.50 3.04
CA ALA A 176 8.83 -12.81 4.46
C ALA A 176 7.59 -13.65 4.81
N TYR A 177 6.45 -13.40 4.15
CA TYR A 177 5.24 -14.17 4.35
C TYR A 177 5.39 -15.60 3.83
N ILE A 178 5.97 -15.77 2.65
CA ILE A 178 6.25 -17.08 2.07
C ILE A 178 7.18 -17.89 3.00
N LEU A 179 8.26 -17.28 3.49
CA LEU A 179 9.16 -17.92 4.47
C LEU A 179 8.43 -18.32 5.74
N LYS A 180 7.54 -17.47 6.26
CA LYS A 180 6.75 -17.76 7.44
C LYS A 180 5.85 -18.99 7.23
N VAL A 181 5.13 -19.05 6.12
CA VAL A 181 4.28 -20.21 5.77
C VAL A 181 5.12 -21.48 5.64
N GLU A 182 6.30 -21.41 5.03
CA GLU A 182 7.19 -22.56 4.89
C GLU A 182 7.78 -23.02 6.22
N SER A 183 8.15 -22.09 7.11
CA SER A 183 8.65 -22.40 8.46
C SER A 183 7.58 -23.12 9.28
N ASP A 184 6.36 -22.58 9.31
CA ASP A 184 5.24 -23.18 10.05
C ASP A 184 4.95 -24.60 9.55
N ARG A 185 5.00 -24.81 8.23
CA ARG A 185 4.85 -26.16 7.62
C ARG A 185 5.94 -27.12 8.06
N LYS A 186 7.20 -26.68 8.16
CA LYS A 186 8.33 -27.52 8.61
C LYS A 186 8.23 -27.88 10.08
N GLU A 187 7.69 -26.99 10.90
CA GLU A 187 7.49 -27.18 12.33
C GLU A 187 6.25 -28.02 12.67
N GLY A 188 5.47 -28.42 11.66
CA GLY A 188 4.23 -29.18 11.85
C GLY A 188 3.10 -28.35 12.46
N VAL A 189 3.24 -27.01 12.48
CA VAL A 189 2.16 -26.09 12.79
C VAL A 189 1.18 -26.15 11.64
N ASP A 190 -0.11 -26.30 11.94
CA ASP A 190 -1.16 -26.25 10.94
C ASP A 190 -1.30 -24.81 10.39
N SER A 191 -0.41 -24.45 9.47
CA SER A 191 -0.41 -23.16 8.77
C SER A 191 -1.71 -22.94 7.99
N SER A 192 -2.47 -24.01 7.71
CA SER A 192 -3.80 -23.94 7.10
C SER A 192 -4.86 -23.25 7.98
N ARG A 193 -4.53 -22.86 9.22
CA ARG A 193 -5.44 -22.04 10.06
C ARG A 193 -5.13 -20.55 10.08
N MET A 194 -3.86 -20.13 10.10
CA MET A 194 -3.50 -18.70 10.24
C MET A 194 -2.85 -18.09 9.00
N TYR A 195 -1.81 -18.71 8.45
CA TYR A 195 -1.06 -18.13 7.33
C TYR A 195 -1.39 -18.81 6.02
N LYS A 196 -2.31 -18.20 5.27
CA LYS A 196 -2.77 -18.64 3.95
C LYS A 196 -2.50 -17.56 2.91
N GLU A 197 -2.54 -17.96 1.64
CA GLU A 197 -2.34 -17.04 0.52
C GLU A 197 -3.38 -15.92 0.47
N ASP A 198 -4.63 -16.18 0.83
CA ASP A 198 -5.65 -15.14 0.97
C ASP A 198 -5.27 -14.13 2.08
N GLY A 199 -4.74 -14.60 3.20
CA GLY A 199 -4.20 -13.75 4.27
C GLY A 199 -3.11 -12.80 3.79
N LEU A 200 -2.14 -13.31 3.01
CA LEU A 200 -1.10 -12.48 2.38
C LEU A 200 -1.70 -11.40 1.49
N ILE A 201 -2.65 -11.77 0.63
CA ILE A 201 -3.28 -10.83 -0.32
C ILE A 201 -3.97 -9.68 0.44
N TYR A 202 -4.70 -10.00 1.52
CA TYR A 202 -5.38 -8.97 2.32
C TYR A 202 -4.42 -8.15 3.20
N ASP A 203 -3.34 -8.74 3.72
CA ASP A 203 -2.30 -7.96 4.42
C ASP A 203 -1.61 -6.98 3.47
N ALA A 204 -1.26 -7.43 2.26
CA ALA A 204 -0.68 -6.57 1.24
C ALA A 204 -1.66 -5.47 0.81
N PHE A 205 -2.96 -5.78 0.71
CA PHE A 205 -4.02 -4.80 0.44
C PHE A 205 -4.07 -3.73 1.52
N ASP A 206 -4.07 -4.14 2.78
CA ASP A 206 -4.11 -3.23 3.93
C ASP A 206 -2.88 -2.32 3.97
N LEU A 207 -1.68 -2.89 3.79
CA LEU A 207 -0.44 -2.12 3.75
C LEU A 207 -0.40 -1.13 2.59
N TRP A 208 -0.89 -1.55 1.42
CA TRP A 208 -0.93 -0.70 0.23
C TRP A 208 -1.84 0.51 0.46
N ILE A 209 -3.09 0.29 0.89
CA ILE A 209 -4.06 1.37 1.12
C ILE A 209 -3.60 2.28 2.27
N ALA A 210 -3.23 1.70 3.41
CA ALA A 210 -2.90 2.47 4.60
C ALA A 210 -1.64 3.33 4.41
N GLY A 211 -0.60 2.78 3.76
CA GLY A 211 0.69 3.43 3.62
C GLY A 211 0.73 4.52 2.55
N HIS A 212 0.01 4.34 1.44
CA HIS A 212 0.06 5.26 0.31
C HIS A 212 -0.95 6.41 0.44
N GLU A 213 -2.22 6.13 0.75
CA GLU A 213 -3.28 7.14 0.65
C GLU A 213 -3.15 8.23 1.72
N THR A 214 -2.92 7.81 2.97
CA THR A 214 -2.78 8.74 4.09
C THR A 214 -1.56 9.66 3.93
N THR A 215 -0.43 9.10 3.47
CA THR A 215 0.83 9.82 3.33
C THR A 215 0.79 10.80 2.14
N SER A 216 0.32 10.35 0.96
CA SER A 216 0.20 11.21 -0.23
C SER A 216 -0.71 12.40 0.03
N LEU A 217 -1.87 12.17 0.67
CA LEU A 217 -2.81 13.22 1.02
C LEU A 217 -2.20 14.21 2.03
N THR A 218 -1.52 13.71 3.06
CA THR A 218 -0.84 14.57 4.04
C THR A 218 0.24 15.45 3.39
N MET A 219 1.04 14.87 2.49
CA MET A 219 2.05 15.62 1.72
C MET A 219 1.42 16.69 0.82
N LEU A 220 0.33 16.35 0.14
CA LEU A 220 -0.40 17.30 -0.71
C LEU A 220 -0.96 18.48 0.09
N TRP A 221 -1.59 18.21 1.24
CA TRP A 221 -2.10 19.26 2.13
C TRP A 221 -0.98 20.11 2.72
N GLY A 222 0.10 19.48 3.20
CA GLY A 222 1.26 20.17 3.73
C GLY A 222 1.90 21.09 2.68
N PHE A 223 2.09 20.59 1.46
CA PHE A 223 2.63 21.38 0.35
C PHE A 223 1.69 22.52 -0.07
N SER A 224 0.38 22.26 -0.13
CA SER A 224 -0.62 23.30 -0.44
C SER A 224 -0.63 24.39 0.63
N TYR A 225 -0.49 24.02 1.90
CA TYR A 225 -0.39 24.97 3.01
C TYR A 225 0.87 25.84 2.90
N LEU A 226 2.03 25.26 2.55
CA LEU A 226 3.27 26.01 2.36
C LEU A 226 3.17 27.02 1.21
N ILE A 227 2.51 26.66 0.10
CA ILE A 227 2.26 27.59 -1.02
C ILE A 227 1.40 28.78 -0.58
N GLN A 228 0.39 28.54 0.25
CA GLN A 228 -0.53 29.58 0.73
C GLN A 228 0.05 30.45 1.85
N ASN A 229 1.11 29.98 2.52
CA ASN A 229 1.75 30.67 3.63
C ASN A 229 3.27 30.79 3.38
N PRO A 230 3.71 31.64 2.43
CA PRO A 230 5.13 31.76 2.06
C PRO A 230 6.05 32.16 3.23
N ASP A 231 5.51 32.86 4.23
CA ASP A 231 6.24 33.24 5.44
C ASP A 231 6.68 32.01 6.27
N VAL A 232 5.93 30.91 6.16
CA VAL A 232 6.25 29.60 6.76
C VAL A 232 7.20 28.81 5.86
N SER A 233 7.11 28.99 4.53
CA SER A 233 7.98 28.31 3.57
C SER A 233 9.42 28.83 3.55
N VAL A 234 9.78 29.80 4.41
CA VAL A 234 11.18 30.21 4.67
C VAL A 234 11.92 29.11 5.47
N PHE A 235 11.81 27.87 5.00
CA PHE A 235 12.55 26.71 5.45
C PHE A 235 14.06 26.92 5.29
N GLU A 236 14.48 27.78 4.34
CA GLU A 236 15.88 28.19 4.11
C GLU A 236 16.55 28.76 5.37
N LYS A 237 15.82 29.53 6.20
CA LYS A 237 16.36 30.04 7.47
C LYS A 237 16.58 28.96 8.52
N TRP A 238 15.88 27.83 8.42
CA TRP A 238 15.91 26.75 9.42
C TRP A 238 16.92 25.64 9.09
N ILE A 239 17.16 25.38 7.79
CA ILE A 239 18.17 24.42 7.30
C ILE A 239 19.57 25.01 7.11
N GLY A 240 19.81 26.24 7.57
CA GLY A 240 21.14 26.83 7.69
C GLY A 240 21.84 27.13 6.35
N ARG A 241 21.10 27.29 5.25
CA ARG A 241 21.67 27.79 3.99
C ARG A 241 21.39 29.29 3.89
N ASN A 242 22.39 30.08 4.30
CA ASN A 242 22.52 31.50 3.94
C ASN A 242 23.04 31.63 2.50
#